data_AF-A0A841H392-F1
#
_entry.id   AF-A0A841H392-F1
#
_cell.length_a   1.000
_cell.length_b   1.000
_cell.length_c   1.000
_cell.angle_alpha   90.00
_cell.angle_beta   90.00
_cell.angle_gamma   90.00
#
_symmetry.space_group_name_H-M   'P 1'
#
loop_
_entity.id
_entity.type
_entity.pdbx_description
1 polymer ?
#
loop_
_entity_poly.entity_id
_entity_poly.type
_entity_poly.pdbx_seq_one_letter_code
_entity_poly.pdbx_strand_id
1 'polypeptide(L)'
;MSSDTRSATIKHLRETAQARVENTSLRSVAREIGMSPTGLKKFLQGTAPYSPTLRRLRTWFVQYAAMQGGAVRREEASAALSVLVHDLSPDPRREAATCLLDCVERGYEQSGKTQPAWMSELRAQFGGASQVSQA
;
A
#
# COMPACT_ATOMS: atom_id res chain seq x y z
N MET A 1 2.73 -16.23 7.84
CA MET A 1 1.66 -15.36 7.30
C MET A 1 2.18 -14.14 6.51
N SER A 2 3.46 -13.74 6.60
CA SER A 2 4.00 -12.56 5.87
C SER A 2 4.15 -12.69 4.34
N SER A 3 4.08 -13.90 3.78
CA SER A 3 4.19 -14.13 2.32
C SER A 3 3.00 -13.56 1.55
N ASP A 4 1.83 -13.57 2.17
CA ASP A 4 0.56 -13.21 1.53
C ASP A 4 0.49 -11.71 1.23
N THR A 5 0.88 -10.87 2.21
CA THR A 5 0.92 -9.40 2.08
C THR A 5 1.91 -8.95 1.02
N ARG A 6 3.09 -9.59 0.93
CA ARG A 6 4.10 -9.24 -0.08
C ARG A 6 3.60 -9.58 -1.48
N SER A 7 2.97 -10.74 -1.65
CA SER A 7 2.38 -11.18 -2.92
C SER A 7 1.28 -10.22 -3.37
N ALA A 8 0.35 -9.87 -2.47
CA ALA A 8 -0.71 -8.90 -2.74
C ALA A 8 -0.15 -7.52 -3.15
N THR A 9 0.90 -7.05 -2.46
CA THR A 9 1.58 -5.79 -2.83
C THR A 9 2.16 -5.85 -4.24
N ILE A 10 2.85 -6.94 -4.59
CA ILE A 10 3.47 -7.10 -5.92
C ILE A 10 2.40 -7.16 -7.02
N LYS A 11 1.30 -7.89 -6.76
CA LYS A 11 0.17 -7.95 -7.68
C LYS A 11 -0.42 -6.56 -7.92
N HIS A 12 -0.67 -5.81 -6.86
CA HIS A 12 -1.22 -4.47 -6.98
C HIS A 12 -0.29 -3.50 -7.73
N LEU A 13 1.01 -3.47 -7.39
CA LEU A 13 1.99 -2.63 -8.08
C LEU A 13 2.07 -2.94 -9.59
N ARG A 14 1.91 -4.20 -9.96
CA ARG A 14 1.91 -4.66 -11.36
C ARG A 14 0.67 -4.18 -12.09
N GLU A 15 -0.51 -4.33 -11.50
CA GLU A 15 -1.77 -3.87 -12.07
C GLU A 15 -1.75 -2.35 -12.29
N THR A 16 -1.29 -1.58 -11.30
CA THR A 16 -1.18 -0.12 -11.44
C THR A 16 -0.15 0.28 -12.50
N ALA A 17 1.01 -0.38 -12.56
CA ALA A 17 2.00 -0.13 -13.60
C ALA A 17 1.48 -0.48 -15.00
N GLN A 18 0.73 -1.58 -15.14
CA GLN A 18 0.10 -1.98 -16.39
C GLN A 18 -0.90 -0.93 -16.88
N ALA A 19 -1.83 -0.50 -16.02
CA ALA A 19 -2.81 0.52 -16.35
C ALA A 19 -2.15 1.87 -16.74
N ARG A 20 -1.06 2.24 -16.06
CA ARG A 20 -0.30 3.46 -16.40
C ARG A 20 0.43 3.33 -17.75
N VAL A 21 0.94 2.15 -18.08
CA VAL A 21 1.54 1.89 -19.40
C VAL A 21 0.51 2.00 -20.52
N GLU A 22 -0.70 1.49 -20.31
CA GLU A 22 -1.81 1.56 -21.26
C GLU A 22 -2.25 3.00 -21.55
N ASN A 23 -2.21 3.87 -20.54
CA ASN A 23 -2.52 5.30 -20.69
C ASN A 23 -1.35 6.14 -21.25
N THR A 24 -0.14 5.58 -21.35
CA THR A 24 1.05 6.30 -21.84
C THR A 24 1.94 5.43 -22.72
N SER A 25 3.08 4.96 -22.19
CA SER A 25 3.98 4.03 -22.88
C SER A 25 4.92 3.34 -21.90
N LEU A 26 5.36 2.13 -22.25
CA LEU A 26 6.30 1.34 -21.45
C LEU A 26 7.58 2.12 -21.09
N ARG A 27 8.11 2.89 -22.04
CA ARG A 27 9.36 3.66 -21.83
C ARG A 27 9.15 4.82 -20.86
N SER A 28 8.02 5.51 -20.92
CA SER A 28 7.70 6.60 -19.99
C SER A 28 7.60 6.05 -18.56
N VAL A 29 6.82 5.00 -18.36
CA VAL A 29 6.61 4.40 -17.03
C VAL A 29 7.90 3.79 -16.48
N ALA A 30 8.72 3.17 -17.32
CA ALA A 30 10.02 2.67 -16.91
C ALA A 30 10.93 3.80 -16.40
N ARG A 31 10.92 4.97 -17.07
CA ARG A 31 11.65 6.16 -16.63
C ARG A 31 11.08 6.72 -15.32
N GLU A 32 9.75 6.78 -15.17
CA GLU A 32 9.09 7.21 -13.93
C GLU A 32 9.50 6.34 -12.73
N ILE A 33 9.60 5.02 -12.91
CA ILE A 33 9.98 4.07 -11.84
C ILE A 33 11.51 4.02 -11.62
N GLY A 34 12.30 4.48 -12.60
CA GLY A 34 13.76 4.30 -12.60
C GLY A 34 14.18 2.86 -12.92
N MET A 35 13.49 2.22 -13.87
CA MET A 35 13.78 0.88 -14.40
C MET A 35 14.14 0.96 -15.89
N SER A 36 14.80 -0.09 -16.42
CA SER A 36 14.91 -0.25 -17.86
C SER A 36 13.55 -0.69 -18.46
N PRO A 37 13.24 -0.36 -19.72
CA PRO A 37 12.00 -0.82 -20.37
C PRO A 37 11.88 -2.35 -20.39
N THR A 38 12.99 -3.05 -20.59
CA THR A 38 13.04 -4.53 -20.53
C THR A 38 12.76 -5.05 -19.12
N GLY A 39 13.31 -4.39 -18.09
CA GLY A 39 13.05 -4.72 -16.70
C GLY A 39 11.59 -4.54 -16.32
N LEU A 40 10.97 -3.44 -16.76
CA LEU A 40 9.54 -3.20 -16.55
C LEU A 40 8.69 -4.23 -17.29
N LYS A 41 9.00 -4.53 -18.56
CA LYS A 41 8.28 -5.58 -19.32
C LYS A 41 8.29 -6.93 -18.60
N LYS A 42 9.47 -7.39 -18.14
CA LYS A 42 9.59 -8.64 -17.35
C LYS A 42 8.80 -8.56 -16.04
N PHE A 43 8.88 -7.42 -15.36
CA PHE A 43 8.10 -7.17 -14.16
C PHE A 43 6.60 -7.17 -14.45
N LEU A 44 6.09 -6.76 -15.61
CA LEU A 44 4.66 -6.86 -15.93
C LEU A 44 4.25 -8.31 -16.24
N GLN A 45 5.13 -9.07 -16.89
CA GLN A 45 4.90 -10.46 -17.36
C GLN A 45 4.97 -11.57 -16.30
N GLY A 46 5.34 -11.25 -15.06
CA GLY A 46 5.29 -12.21 -13.93
C GLY A 46 6.55 -12.24 -13.09
N THR A 47 7.63 -11.60 -13.55
CA THR A 47 8.92 -11.68 -12.84
C THR A 47 8.81 -11.03 -11.47
N ALA A 48 9.21 -11.76 -10.43
CA ALA A 48 9.27 -11.25 -9.07
C ALA A 48 10.39 -10.20 -8.94
N PRO A 49 10.10 -8.99 -8.42
CA PRO A 49 11.13 -7.97 -8.22
C PRO A 49 12.03 -8.31 -7.02
N TYR A 50 13.34 -8.14 -7.20
CA TYR A 50 14.29 -8.13 -6.08
C TYR A 50 14.10 -6.87 -5.22
N SER A 51 14.59 -6.89 -3.98
CA SER A 51 14.26 -5.88 -2.94
C SER A 51 14.47 -4.42 -3.38
N PRO A 52 15.61 -4.02 -3.97
CA PRO A 52 15.76 -2.66 -4.54
C PRO A 52 14.76 -2.27 -5.64
N THR A 53 14.32 -3.21 -6.47
CA THR A 53 13.28 -2.93 -7.48
C THR A 53 11.92 -2.77 -6.83
N LEU A 54 11.60 -3.61 -5.84
CA LEU A 54 10.37 -3.49 -5.08
C LEU A 54 10.30 -2.14 -4.34
N ARG A 55 11.42 -1.66 -3.79
CA ARG A 55 11.50 -0.32 -3.17
C ARG A 55 11.18 0.78 -4.18
N ARG A 56 11.81 0.77 -5.37
CA ARG A 56 11.53 1.74 -6.45
C ARG A 56 10.06 1.73 -6.86
N LEU A 57 9.48 0.55 -7.06
CA LEU A 57 8.06 0.40 -7.41
C LEU A 57 7.14 0.98 -6.34
N ARG A 58 7.41 0.74 -5.06
CA ARG A 58 6.65 1.32 -3.94
C ARG A 58 6.76 2.84 -3.89
N THR A 59 7.97 3.38 -4.02
CA THR A 59 8.20 4.83 -4.04
C THR A 59 7.46 5.49 -5.20
N TRP A 60 7.59 4.92 -6.42
CA TRP A 60 6.87 5.41 -7.59
C TRP A 60 5.35 5.35 -7.39
N PHE A 61 4.81 4.26 -6.83
CA PHE A 61 3.38 4.13 -6.59
C PHE A 61 2.85 5.23 -5.67
N VAL A 62 3.55 5.55 -4.57
CA VAL A 62 3.15 6.62 -3.66
C VAL A 62 3.12 7.98 -4.37
N GLN A 63 4.14 8.27 -5.20
CA GLN A 63 4.20 9.50 -5.98
C GLN A 63 3.09 9.56 -7.04
N TYR A 64 2.87 8.46 -7.75
CA TYR A 64 1.84 8.34 -8.78
C TYR A 64 0.44 8.48 -8.17
N ALA A 65 0.15 7.80 -7.06
CA ALA A 65 -1.13 7.89 -6.37
C ALA A 65 -1.40 9.31 -5.84
N ALA A 66 -0.39 9.98 -5.30
CA ALA A 66 -0.51 11.37 -4.86
C ALA A 66 -0.84 12.33 -6.02
N MET A 67 -0.32 12.06 -7.23
CA MET A 67 -0.58 12.87 -8.42
C MET A 67 -1.95 12.61 -9.06
N GLN A 68 -2.51 11.41 -8.91
CA GLN A 68 -3.80 11.06 -9.55
C GLN A 68 -5.02 11.65 -8.84
N GLY A 69 -4.86 12.30 -7.67
CA GLY A 69 -5.94 13.02 -6.99
C GLY A 69 -7.19 12.18 -6.65
N GLY A 70 -7.09 10.85 -6.75
CA GLY A 70 -8.19 9.93 -6.54
C GLY A 70 -8.38 9.54 -5.08
N ALA A 71 -9.57 9.06 -4.75
CA ALA A 71 -9.83 8.49 -3.43
C ALA A 71 -8.91 7.26 -3.19
N VAL A 72 -8.15 7.27 -2.10
CA VAL A 72 -7.34 6.14 -1.67
C VAL A 72 -8.24 4.92 -1.49
N ARG A 73 -7.88 3.79 -2.12
CA ARG A 73 -8.60 2.53 -1.97
C ARG A 73 -8.14 1.80 -0.71
N ARG A 74 -8.99 0.93 -0.17
CA ARG A 74 -8.69 0.18 1.06
C ARG A 74 -7.40 -0.63 0.98
N GLU A 75 -7.18 -1.33 -0.14
CA GLU A 75 -6.01 -2.17 -0.34
C GLU A 75 -4.71 -1.35 -0.30
N GLU A 76 -4.78 -0.11 -0.77
CA GLU A 76 -3.66 0.84 -0.81
C GLU A 76 -3.35 1.36 0.60
N ALA A 77 -4.38 1.75 1.35
CA ALA A 77 -4.25 2.13 2.75
C ALA A 77 -3.74 0.98 3.63
N SER A 78 -4.26 -0.24 3.43
CA SER A 78 -3.83 -1.45 4.14
C SER A 78 -2.36 -1.78 3.87
N ALA A 79 -1.95 -1.73 2.60
CA ALA A 79 -0.56 -1.97 2.22
C ALA A 79 0.38 -0.90 2.80
N ALA A 80 -0.03 0.38 2.77
CA ALA A 80 0.73 1.47 3.35
C ALA A 80 0.92 1.30 4.86
N LEU A 81 -0.17 1.05 5.61
CA LEU A 81 -0.09 0.79 7.05
C LEU A 81 0.79 -0.41 7.34
N SER A 82 0.58 -1.54 6.64
CA SER A 82 1.39 -2.75 6.81
C SER A 82 2.88 -2.52 6.60
N VAL A 83 3.26 -1.64 5.67
CA VAL A 83 4.65 -1.24 5.46
C VAL A 83 5.19 -0.42 6.63
N LEU A 84 4.42 0.53 7.14
CA LEU A 84 4.83 1.41 8.23
C LEU A 84 5.06 0.65 9.55
N VAL A 85 4.28 -0.40 9.81
CA VAL A 85 4.35 -1.17 11.07
C VAL A 85 5.05 -2.53 10.92
N HIS A 86 5.66 -2.81 9.78
CA HIS A 86 6.19 -4.13 9.42
C HIS A 86 7.20 -4.69 10.44
N ASP A 87 8.10 -3.85 10.94
CA ASP A 87 9.22 -4.26 11.79
C ASP A 87 8.83 -4.42 13.27
N LEU A 88 7.59 -4.09 13.62
CA LEU A 88 7.05 -4.25 14.97
C LEU A 88 6.59 -5.70 15.19
N SER A 89 6.73 -6.17 16.43
CA SER A 89 6.12 -7.42 16.90
C SER A 89 4.58 -7.34 16.85
N PRO A 90 3.85 -8.47 16.85
CA PRO A 90 2.42 -8.49 16.54
C PRO A 90 1.54 -7.55 17.37
N ASP A 91 1.75 -7.46 18.68
CA ASP A 91 0.91 -6.61 19.54
C ASP A 91 1.24 -5.11 19.35
N PRO A 92 2.51 -4.65 19.46
CA PRO A 92 2.87 -3.26 19.13
C PRO A 92 2.54 -2.86 17.70
N ARG A 93 2.54 -3.80 16.76
CA ARG A 93 2.14 -3.57 15.37
C ARG A 93 0.68 -3.16 15.26
N ARG A 94 -0.21 -3.84 15.99
CA ARG A 94 -1.64 -3.53 15.99
C ARG A 94 -1.92 -2.18 16.66
N GLU A 95 -1.27 -1.95 17.80
CA GLU A 95 -1.36 -0.66 18.51
C GLU A 95 -0.89 0.49 17.63
N ALA A 96 0.30 0.36 17.02
CA ALA A 96 0.83 1.38 16.11
C ALA A 96 -0.08 1.62 14.90
N ALA A 97 -0.62 0.56 14.29
CA ALA A 97 -1.55 0.69 13.17
C ALA A 97 -2.83 1.44 13.59
N THR A 98 -3.34 1.16 14.78
CA THR A 98 -4.53 1.83 15.34
C THR A 98 -4.23 3.30 15.63
N CYS A 99 -3.10 3.61 16.26
CA CYS A 99 -2.68 4.99 16.50
C CYS A 99 -2.50 5.79 15.20
N LEU A 100 -1.98 5.18 14.14
CA LEU A 100 -1.88 5.82 12.83
C LEU A 100 -3.26 6.12 12.23
N LEU A 101 -4.22 5.18 12.36
CA LEU A 101 -5.61 5.41 11.94
C LEU A 101 -6.25 6.56 12.74
N ASP A 102 -6.04 6.62 14.06
CA ASP A 102 -6.50 7.73 14.91
C ASP A 102 -5.92 9.08 14.46
N CYS A 103 -4.63 9.11 14.10
CA CYS A 103 -3.98 10.31 13.58
C CYS A 103 -4.62 10.80 12.27
N VAL A 104 -4.91 9.89 11.35
CA VAL A 104 -5.55 10.24 10.08
C VAL A 104 -6.98 10.72 10.32
N GLU A 105 -7.70 10.10 11.25
CA GLU A 105 -9.09 10.43 11.57
C GLU A 105 -9.20 11.88 12.06
N ARG A 106 -8.35 12.26 13.02
CA ARG A 106 -8.28 13.63 13.52
C ARG A 106 -8.03 14.65 12.40
N GLY A 107 -7.23 14.29 11.38
CA GLY A 107 -7.01 15.15 10.22
C GLY A 107 -8.27 15.37 9.36
N TYR A 108 -9.10 14.32 9.19
CA TYR A 108 -10.39 14.43 8.50
C TYR A 108 -11.38 15.29 9.30
N GLU A 109 -11.47 15.08 10.61
CA GLU A 109 -12.32 15.87 11.50
C GLU A 109 -11.95 17.35 11.47
N GLN A 110 -10.67 17.68 11.64
CA GLN A 110 -10.17 19.06 11.63
C GLN A 110 -10.36 19.76 10.28
N SER A 111 -10.35 19.01 9.18
CA SER A 111 -10.59 19.56 7.84
C SER A 111 -12.06 19.59 7.44
N GLY A 112 -12.98 19.08 8.28
CA GLY A 112 -14.41 18.99 7.99
C GLY A 112 -14.76 18.07 6.82
N LYS A 113 -13.84 17.19 6.41
CA LYS A 113 -14.04 16.27 5.29
C LYS A 113 -14.62 14.94 5.78
N THR A 114 -15.50 14.35 4.97
CA THR A 114 -16.03 13.00 5.24
C THR A 114 -14.90 11.98 5.27
N GLN A 115 -14.89 11.16 6.31
CA GLN A 115 -13.93 10.07 6.46
C GLN A 115 -14.18 8.98 5.39
N PRO A 116 -13.13 8.42 4.77
CA PRO A 116 -13.27 7.30 3.85
C PRO A 116 -13.74 6.02 4.54
N ALA A 117 -14.59 5.23 3.88
CA ALA A 117 -15.11 3.96 4.40
C ALA A 117 -14.00 2.95 4.77
N TRP A 118 -12.87 2.98 4.06
CA TRP A 118 -11.75 2.09 4.38
C TRP A 118 -11.19 2.30 5.79
N MET A 119 -11.37 3.46 6.43
CA MET A 119 -10.85 3.72 7.77
C MET A 119 -11.52 2.82 8.82
N SER A 120 -12.85 2.70 8.78
CA SER A 120 -13.60 1.83 9.69
C SER A 120 -13.33 0.35 9.39
N GLU A 121 -13.18 -0.01 8.12
CA GLU A 121 -12.84 -1.38 7.70
C GLU A 121 -11.45 -1.80 8.22
N LEU A 122 -10.44 -0.92 8.13
CA LEU A 122 -9.10 -1.23 8.64
C LEU A 122 -9.04 -1.25 10.16
N ARG A 123 -9.83 -0.42 10.86
CA ARG A 123 -9.98 -0.53 12.32
C ARG A 123 -10.49 -1.90 12.73
N ALA A 124 -11.48 -2.46 12.03
CA ALA A 124 -11.96 -3.81 12.31
C ALA A 124 -10.87 -4.87 12.07
N GLN A 125 -10.04 -4.70 11.04
CA GLN A 125 -8.93 -5.60 10.72
C GLN A 125 -7.83 -5.60 11.80
N PHE A 126 -7.45 -4.42 12.31
CA PHE A 126 -6.36 -4.29 13.31
C PHE A 126 -6.84 -4.44 14.76
N GLY A 127 -8.11 -4.13 15.04
CA GLY A 127 -8.74 -4.32 16.36
C GLY A 127 -9.26 -5.74 16.62
N GLY A 128 -9.38 -6.57 15.59
CA GLY A 128 -9.85 -7.96 15.68
C GLY A 128 -8.81 -8.94 16.22
N ALA A 129 -8.51 -8.86 17.52
CA ALA A 129 -8.14 -9.98 18.39
C ALA A 129 -7.93 -9.46 19.84
N SER A 130 -9.03 -9.19 20.52
CA SER A 130 -9.10 -9.15 21.98
C SER A 130 -10.29 -9.98 22.44
N GLN A 131 -10.23 -11.28 22.16
CA GLN A 131 -10.91 -12.31 22.96
C GLN A 131 -10.07 -13.58 22.87
N VAL A 132 -9.17 -13.76 23.83
CA VAL A 132 -8.96 -14.97 24.66
C VAL A 132 -7.85 -14.62 25.65
N SER A 133 -8.21 -14.25 26.88
CA SER A 133 -7.60 -14.85 28.09
C SER A 133 -8.24 -14.32 29.37
N GLN A 134 -8.55 -15.27 30.27
CA GLN A 134 -8.87 -15.18 31.70
C GLN A 134 -10.33 -14.78 32.02
N ALA A 135 -11.11 -15.57 32.78
CA ALA A 135 -10.77 -16.55 33.83
C ALA A 135 -11.48 -17.89 33.68
#